data_AF-A0A2N2F7A6-F1
#
_entry.id   AF-A0A2N2F7A6-F1
#
_cell.length_a   1.000
_cell.length_b   1.000
_cell.length_c   1.000
_cell.angle_alpha   90.00
_cell.angle_beta   90.00
_cell.angle_gamma   90.00
#
_symmetry.space_group_name_H-M   'P 1'
#
loop_
_entity.id
_entity.type
_entity.pdbx_description
1 polymer ?
#
loop_
_entity_poly.entity_id
_entity_poly.type
_entity_poly.pdbx_seq_one_letter_code
_entity_poly.pdbx_strand_id
1 'polypeptide(L)' 'SGCVIEPGVILMGVKIPDRRYVPVGSVVNTQEQADRMPEITEKYPLKDLNKGVVHVNTHLAKGYLAIKK' A
#
# COMPACT_ATOMS: atom_id res chain seq x y z
N SER A 1 7.11 -2.58 6.22
CA SER A 1 7.43 -1.38 5.42
C SER A 1 7.47 -1.70 3.93
N GLY A 2 7.08 -0.75 3.09
CA GLY A 2 7.09 -0.92 1.62
C GLY A 2 6.08 -1.95 1.09
N CYS A 3 4.94 -2.12 1.76
CA CYS A 3 3.88 -3.03 1.31
C CYS A 3 2.90 -2.30 0.39
N VAL A 4 2.18 -3.05 -0.44
CA VAL A 4 1.06 -2.52 -1.25
C VAL A 4 -0.20 -3.32 -0.95
N ILE A 5 -1.25 -2.62 -0.55
CA ILE A 5 -2.57 -3.22 -0.32
C ILE A 5 -3.44 -2.83 -1.51
N GLU A 6 -3.81 -3.80 -2.33
CA GLU A 6 -4.65 -3.55 -3.49
C GLU A 6 -6.10 -3.24 -3.09
N PRO A 7 -6.93 -2.71 -4.01
CA PRO A 7 -8.29 -2.30 -3.67
C PRO A 7 -9.14 -3.43 -3.08
N GLY A 8 -10.02 -3.07 -2.14
CA GLY A 8 -11.01 -4.02 -1.58
C GLY A 8 -10.46 -5.09 -0.64
N VAL A 9 -9.21 -4.96 -0.16
CA VAL A 9 -8.63 -5.91 0.79
C VAL A 9 -9.13 -5.66 2.22
N ILE A 10 -9.35 -6.75 2.96
CA ILE A 10 -9.64 -6.75 4.40
C ILE A 10 -8.53 -7.52 5.13
N LEU A 11 -7.86 -6.86 6.10
CA LEU A 11 -6.87 -7.47 6.99
C LEU A 11 -7.42 -7.51 8.42
N MET A 12 -7.44 -8.69 9.05
CA MET A 12 -7.99 -8.86 10.41
C MET A 12 -7.00 -9.59 11.31
N GLY A 13 -6.45 -8.89 12.29
CA GLY A 13 -5.62 -9.50 13.34
C GLY A 13 -4.30 -10.10 12.86
N VAL A 14 -3.76 -9.63 11.73
CA VAL A 14 -2.55 -10.17 11.09
C VAL A 14 -1.48 -9.11 10.88
N LYS A 15 -0.23 -9.55 10.75
CA LYS A 15 0.92 -8.71 10.39
C LYS A 15 1.45 -9.12 9.01
N ILE A 16 1.39 -8.21 8.04
CA ILE A 16 1.94 -8.45 6.71
C ILE A 16 3.46 -8.21 6.73
N PRO A 17 4.29 -9.18 6.27
CA PRO A 17 5.73 -8.97 6.17
C PRO A 17 6.09 -7.81 5.25
N ASP A 18 7.29 -7.28 5.47
CA ASP A 18 7.83 -6.19 4.66
C ASP A 18 7.94 -6.58 3.18
N ARG A 19 7.80 -5.59 2.30
CA ARG A 19 7.89 -5.75 0.84
C ARG A 19 6.97 -6.82 0.25
N ARG A 20 5.79 -7.04 0.86
CA ARG A 20 4.72 -7.88 0.30
C ARG A 20 3.59 -7.03 -0.28
N TYR A 21 2.85 -7.60 -1.22
CA TYR A 21 1.58 -7.03 -1.65
C TYR A 21 0.42 -7.96 -1.34
N VAL A 22 -0.76 -7.40 -1.08
CA VAL A 22 -1.98 -8.15 -0.84
C VAL A 22 -2.89 -7.97 -2.06
N PRO A 23 -3.24 -9.05 -2.78
CA PRO A 23 -4.02 -8.96 -4.02
C PRO A 23 -5.42 -8.39 -3.81
N VAL A 24 -5.94 -7.74 -4.83
CA VAL A 24 -7.29 -7.14 -4.87
C VAL A 24 -8.37 -8.07 -4.30
N GLY A 25 -9.24 -7.53 -3.44
CA GLY A 25 -10.37 -8.26 -2.87
C GLY A 25 -10.03 -9.34 -1.83
N SER A 26 -8.76 -9.49 -1.45
CA SER A 26 -8.37 -10.53 -0.47
C SER A 26 -8.93 -10.26 0.93
N VAL A 27 -9.37 -11.32 1.61
CA VAL A 27 -9.65 -11.31 3.05
C VAL A 27 -8.58 -12.14 3.74
N VAL A 28 -7.73 -11.50 4.54
CA VAL A 28 -6.61 -12.13 5.25
C VAL A 28 -6.87 -12.05 6.75
N ASN A 29 -7.11 -13.20 7.37
CA ASN A 29 -7.52 -13.30 8.77
C ASN A 29 -6.73 -14.34 9.58
N THR A 30 -5.72 -14.96 8.99
CA THR A 30 -4.75 -15.78 9.73
C THR A 30 -3.32 -15.35 9.40
N GLN A 31 -2.41 -15.52 10.37
CA GLN A 31 -1.02 -15.09 10.19
C GLN A 31 -0.32 -15.91 9.10
N GLU A 32 -0.69 -17.18 8.93
CA GLU A 32 -0.13 -18.05 7.89
C GLU A 32 -0.52 -17.58 6.49
N GLN A 33 -1.69 -16.98 6.31
CA GLN A 33 -2.06 -16.35 5.04
C GLN A 33 -1.18 -15.12 4.79
N ALA A 34 -1.03 -14.26 5.81
CA ALA A 34 -0.19 -13.06 5.74
C ALA A 34 1.28 -13.38 5.41
N ASP A 35 1.82 -14.44 6.00
CA ASP A 35 3.21 -14.87 5.79
C ASP A 35 3.47 -15.37 4.36
N ARG A 36 2.43 -15.83 3.65
CA ARG A 36 2.49 -16.31 2.26
C ARG A 36 2.24 -15.24 1.20
N MET A 37 2.02 -13.98 1.59
CA MET A 37 1.75 -12.91 0.63
C MET A 37 2.89 -12.78 -0.40
N PRO A 38 2.60 -12.53 -1.68
CA PRO A 38 3.63 -12.40 -2.71
C PRO A 38 4.55 -11.20 -2.48
N GLU A 39 5.81 -11.33 -2.88
CA GLU A 39 6.81 -10.26 -2.78
C GLU A 39 6.63 -9.19 -3.87
N ILE A 40 6.91 -7.95 -3.50
CA ILE A 40 7.02 -6.83 -4.44
C ILE A 40 8.37 -6.93 -5.14
N THR A 41 8.31 -7.39 -6.38
CA THR A 41 9.46 -7.48 -7.29
C THR A 41 9.53 -6.28 -8.23
N GLU A 42 10.62 -6.15 -8.98
CA GLU A 42 10.74 -5.14 -10.04
C GLU A 42 9.72 -5.28 -11.17
N LYS A 43 9.09 -6.46 -11.30
CA LYS A 43 8.03 -6.70 -12.29
C LYS A 43 6.64 -6.37 -11.77
N TYR A 44 6.48 -6.10 -10.47
CA TYR A 44 5.19 -5.76 -9.89
C TYR A 44 4.75 -4.36 -10.35
N PRO A 45 3.60 -4.23 -11.04
CA PRO A 45 3.23 -2.98 -11.70
C PRO A 45 3.02 -1.81 -10.74
N LEU A 46 2.64 -2.07 -9.49
CA LEU A 46 2.33 -1.02 -8.51
C LEU A 46 3.52 -0.69 -7.58
N LYS A 47 4.72 -1.23 -7.83
CA LYS A 47 5.90 -1.10 -6.94
C LYS A 47 6.29 0.36 -6.62
N ASP A 48 6.09 1.27 -7.58
CA ASP A 48 6.45 2.69 -7.46
C ASP A 48 5.23 3.62 -7.31
N LEU A 49 4.01 3.08 -7.32
CA LEU A 49 2.77 3.86 -7.29
C LEU A 49 2.70 4.78 -6.06
N ASN A 50 3.04 4.26 -4.88
CA ASN A 50 2.98 5.02 -3.63
C ASN A 50 3.93 6.23 -3.62
N LYS A 51 5.10 6.15 -4.29
CA LYS A 51 6.03 7.27 -4.39
C LYS A 51 5.39 8.44 -5.15
N GLY A 52 4.72 8.14 -6.26
CA GLY A 52 3.98 9.13 -7.05
C GLY A 52 2.82 9.76 -6.26
N VAL A 53 2.05 8.93 -5.53
CA VAL A 53 0.93 9.41 -4.70
C VAL A 53 1.41 10.35 -3.59
N VAL A 54 2.48 10.01 -2.88
CA VAL A 54 3.07 10.86 -1.84
C VAL A 54 3.57 12.18 -2.45
N HIS A 55 4.27 12.11 -3.59
CA HIS A 55 4.74 13.30 -4.29
C HIS A 55 3.58 14.24 -4.62
N VAL A 56 2.51 13.75 -5.26
CA VAL A 56 1.36 14.58 -5.63
C VAL A 56 0.64 15.14 -4.41
N ASN A 57 0.31 14.32 -3.42
CA ASN A 57 -0.48 14.77 -2.26
C ASN A 57 0.28 15.78 -1.38
N THR A 58 1.60 15.67 -1.28
CA THR A 58 2.40 16.68 -0.56
C THR A 58 2.40 18.03 -1.27
N HIS A 59 2.39 18.07 -2.60
CA HIS A 59 2.26 19.31 -3.38
C HIS A 59 0.85 19.90 -3.28
N LEU A 60 -0.18 19.06 -3.36
CA LEU A 60 -1.57 19.48 -3.16
C LEU A 60 -1.75 20.11 -1.78
N ALA A 61 -1.26 19.46 -0.72
CA ALA A 61 -1.34 19.99 0.64
C ALA A 61 -0.69 21.39 0.76
N LYS A 62 0.49 21.58 0.16
CA LYS A 62 1.15 22.91 0.12
C LYS A 62 0.27 23.95 -0.61
N GLY A 63 -0.30 23.59 -1.76
CA GLY A 63 -1.19 24.47 -2.52
C GLY A 63 -2.43 24.90 -1.72
N TYR A 64 -3.11 23.96 -1.07
CA TYR A 64 -4.29 24.26 -0.24
C TYR A 64 -3.95 25.13 0.98
N LEU A 65 -2.79 24.93 1.61
CA LEU A 65 -2.36 25.75 2.75
C LEU A 65 -1.99 27.18 2.34
N ALA A 66 -1.48 27.39 1.12
CA ALA A 66 -1.16 28.71 0.61
C ALA A 66 -2.41 29.56 0.31
N ILE A 67 -3.52 28.94 -0.10
CA ILE A 67 -4.79 29.63 -0.36
C ILE A 67 -5.49 30.09 0.94
N LYS A 68 -5.21 29.42 2.07
CA LYS A 68 -5.80 29.75 3.38
C LYS A 68 -5.08 30.89 4.12
N LYS A 69 -4.01 31.45 3.55
CA LYS A 69 -3.27 32.61 4.10
C LYS A 69 -3.67 33.89 3.37
#